data_AF-A0A1V3S9Q7-F1
#
_entry.id   AF-A0A1V3S9Q7-F1
#
_cell.length_a   1.000
_cell.length_b   1.000
_cell.length_c   1.000
_cell.angle_alpha   90.00
_cell.angle_beta   90.00
_cell.angle_gamma   90.00
#
_symmetry.space_group_name_H-M   'P 1'
#
loop_
_entity.id
_entity.type
_entity.pdbx_description
1 polymer ?
#
loop_
_entity_poly.entity_id
_entity_poly.type
_entity_poly.pdbx_seq_one_letter_code
_entity_poly.pdbx_strand_id
1 'polypeptide(L)'
;MEVTPEIIVDFRAFYEEFSDSAVWSDTKITRALYIARGEFGGCANWGDYKPYSFFQRGWFALAAHYLTWNKATTDATTEDGSASTPYAVASKGVRDESVSYAIPAANNSLTTWEAALALTPYGVEYLHLRSRAGMGAICV
;
A
#
# COMPACT_ATOMS: atom_id res chain seq x y z
N MET A 1 -0.75 19.25 2.55
CA MET A 1 0.30 19.24 1.51
C MET A 1 -0.37 18.70 0.27
N GLU A 2 -0.39 19.49 -0.80
CA GLU A 2 -0.96 19.10 -2.09
C GLU A 2 -0.03 18.13 -2.83
N VAL A 3 -0.58 17.27 -3.67
CA VAL A 3 0.20 16.40 -4.55
C VAL A 3 0.64 17.20 -5.77
N THR A 4 1.91 17.55 -5.86
CA THR A 4 2.49 18.27 -7.00
C THR A 4 3.10 17.29 -8.01
N PRO A 5 3.36 17.71 -9.26
CA PRO A 5 4.06 16.89 -10.24
C PRO A 5 5.44 16.40 -9.75
N GLU A 6 6.15 17.21 -8.97
CA GLU A 6 7.45 16.86 -8.38
C GLU A 6 7.32 15.67 -7.41
N ILE A 7 6.24 15.60 -6.63
CA ILE A 7 6.00 14.46 -5.72
C ILE A 7 5.75 13.17 -6.50
N ILE A 8 5.14 13.25 -7.70
CA ILE A 8 4.97 12.10 -8.58
C ILE A 8 6.32 11.65 -9.13
N VAL A 9 7.19 12.58 -9.51
CA VAL A 9 8.57 12.28 -9.93
C VAL A 9 9.34 11.61 -8.79
N ASP A 10 9.28 12.17 -7.59
CA ASP A 10 9.90 11.60 -6.39
C ASP A 10 9.37 10.18 -6.10
N PHE A 11 8.06 9.97 -6.23
CA PHE A 11 7.43 8.66 -6.02
C PHE A 11 7.96 7.61 -7.00
N ARG A 12 8.03 7.95 -8.30
CA ARG A 12 8.57 7.04 -9.32
C ARG A 12 10.07 6.81 -9.17
N ALA A 13 10.82 7.78 -8.66
CA ALA A 13 12.24 7.62 -8.35
C ALA A 13 12.45 6.74 -7.10
N PHE A 14 11.53 6.80 -6.14
CA PHE A 14 11.58 5.97 -4.93
C PHE A 14 11.21 4.51 -5.19
N TYR A 15 10.22 4.29 -6.06
CA TYR A 15 9.75 2.96 -6.46
C TYR A 15 9.76 2.84 -7.99
N GLU A 16 10.88 2.35 -8.53
CA GLU A 16 11.14 2.22 -9.97
C GLU A 16 10.13 1.34 -10.71
N GLU A 17 9.48 0.42 -10.01
CA GLU A 17 8.41 -0.44 -10.52
C GLU A 17 7.15 0.34 -10.96
N PHE A 18 6.99 1.57 -10.47
CA PHE A 18 5.94 2.49 -10.93
C PHE A 18 6.44 3.45 -12.00
N SER A 19 7.57 3.21 -12.67
CA SER A 19 8.10 4.10 -13.70
C SER A 19 7.32 4.09 -15.02
N ASP A 20 6.69 2.95 -15.37
CA ASP A 20 5.94 2.82 -16.63
C ASP A 20 4.64 3.65 -16.60
N SER A 21 4.61 4.74 -17.37
CA SER A 21 3.45 5.64 -17.47
C SER A 21 2.24 5.03 -18.19
N ALA A 22 2.42 3.99 -19.01
CA ALA A 22 1.32 3.31 -19.69
C ALA A 22 0.52 2.45 -18.70
N VAL A 23 1.21 1.77 -17.79
CA VAL A 23 0.58 0.98 -16.71
C VAL A 23 0.12 1.89 -15.58
N TRP A 24 1.00 2.79 -15.14
CA TRP A 24 0.84 3.68 -14.00
C TRP A 24 0.75 5.13 -14.47
N SER A 25 -0.43 5.54 -14.92
CA SER A 25 -0.65 6.94 -15.32
C SER A 25 -0.53 7.90 -14.13
N ASP A 26 -0.13 9.14 -14.40
CA ASP A 26 -0.03 10.19 -13.38
C ASP A 26 -1.34 10.37 -12.60
N THR A 27 -2.48 10.23 -13.28
CA THR A 27 -3.81 10.27 -12.65
C THR A 27 -3.99 9.16 -11.61
N LYS A 28 -3.52 7.93 -11.88
CA LYS A 28 -3.58 6.82 -10.92
C LYS A 28 -2.71 7.10 -9.70
N ILE A 29 -1.47 7.54 -9.93
CA ILE A 29 -0.52 7.84 -8.86
C ILE A 29 -1.01 9.01 -8.00
N THR A 30 -1.47 10.09 -8.64
CA THR A 30 -2.04 11.27 -7.96
C THR A 30 -3.19 10.88 -7.06
N ARG A 31 -4.14 10.07 -7.57
CA ARG A 31 -5.27 9.57 -6.78
C ARG A 31 -4.80 8.75 -5.58
N ALA A 32 -3.87 7.82 -5.79
CA ALA A 32 -3.34 6.99 -4.71
C ALA A 32 -2.62 7.82 -3.63
N LEU A 33 -1.84 8.82 -4.03
CA LEU A 33 -1.17 9.75 -3.12
C LEU A 33 -2.18 10.57 -2.31
N TYR A 34 -3.25 11.08 -2.93
CA TYR A 34 -4.30 11.79 -2.20
C TYR A 34 -5.06 10.90 -1.21
N ILE A 35 -5.40 9.67 -1.60
CA ILE A 35 -6.04 8.70 -0.69
C ILE A 35 -5.11 8.43 0.48
N ALA A 36 -3.86 8.07 0.21
CA ALA A 36 -2.87 7.81 1.24
C ALA A 36 -2.67 9.02 2.15
N ARG A 37 -2.71 10.26 1.61
CA ARG A 37 -2.54 11.50 2.38
C ARG A 37 -3.59 11.67 3.47
N GLY A 38 -4.80 11.13 3.27
CA GLY A 38 -5.88 11.14 4.26
C GLY A 38 -5.48 10.48 5.59
N GLU A 39 -4.68 9.41 5.53
CA GLU A 39 -4.22 8.67 6.72
C GLU A 39 -3.18 9.44 7.56
N PHE A 40 -2.54 10.46 6.97
CA PHE A 40 -1.54 11.30 7.66
C PHE A 40 -2.10 12.68 8.05
N GLY A 41 -3.39 12.93 7.82
CA GLY A 41 -4.06 14.22 8.01
C GLY A 41 -4.35 14.55 9.47
N GLY A 42 -3.33 14.75 10.30
CA GLY A 42 -3.49 15.27 11.67
C GLY A 42 -2.47 14.76 12.70
N CYS A 43 -1.64 13.78 12.34
CA CYS A 43 -0.69 13.18 13.27
C CYS A 43 0.65 13.93 13.27
N ALA A 44 0.95 14.63 14.37
CA ALA A 44 2.24 15.30 14.61
C ALA A 44 3.44 14.34 14.57
N ASN A 45 3.21 13.03 14.70
CA ASN A 45 4.25 12.01 14.88
C ASN A 45 4.87 11.47 13.57
N TRP A 46 4.52 12.02 12.41
CA TRP A 46 5.17 11.65 11.14
C TRP A 46 6.28 12.61 10.71
N GLY A 47 6.32 13.82 11.28
CA GLY A 47 7.25 14.87 10.89
C GLY A 47 6.97 15.48 9.51
N ASP A 48 7.94 16.22 9.00
CA ASP A 48 7.82 16.95 7.73
C ASP A 48 8.18 16.09 6.51
N TYR A 49 7.63 16.47 5.35
CA TYR A 49 8.05 15.95 4.06
C TYR A 49 9.45 16.45 3.71
N LYS A 50 10.42 15.54 3.61
CA LYS A 50 11.79 15.77 3.12
C LYS A 50 12.23 14.52 2.33
N PRO A 51 13.25 14.62 1.46
CA PRO A 51 13.80 13.45 0.79
C PRO A 51 14.20 12.36 1.79
N TYR A 52 13.73 11.14 1.54
CA TYR A 52 13.86 9.95 2.38
C TYR A 52 13.35 10.10 3.82
N SER A 53 12.49 11.10 4.10
CA SER A 53 11.95 11.31 5.44
C SER A 53 10.97 10.21 5.83
N PHE A 54 10.75 10.09 7.14
CA PHE A 54 9.79 9.14 7.70
C PHE A 54 8.38 9.35 7.13
N PHE A 55 7.96 10.61 6.98
CA PHE A 55 6.72 10.97 6.31
C PHE A 55 6.70 10.53 4.84
N GLN A 56 7.74 10.84 4.06
CA GLN A 56 7.80 10.45 2.63
C GLN A 56 7.69 8.94 2.47
N ARG A 57 8.46 8.18 3.26
CA ARG A 57 8.46 6.72 3.21
C ARG A 57 7.09 6.13 3.56
N GLY A 58 6.47 6.59 4.64
CA GLY A 58 5.14 6.12 5.04
C GLY A 58 4.09 6.44 3.97
N TRP A 59 4.12 7.67 3.45
CA TRP A 59 3.17 8.13 2.44
C TRP A 59 3.29 7.36 1.14
N PHE A 60 4.51 7.17 0.65
CA PHE A 60 4.77 6.44 -0.59
C PHE A 60 4.46 4.96 -0.44
N ALA A 61 4.82 4.33 0.69
CA ALA A 61 4.52 2.93 0.95
C ALA A 61 3.00 2.67 0.94
N LEU A 62 2.21 3.54 1.58
CA LEU A 62 0.75 3.40 1.54
C LEU A 62 0.17 3.64 0.14
N ALA A 63 0.67 4.63 -0.60
CA ALA A 63 0.24 4.88 -1.97
C ALA A 63 0.57 3.70 -2.92
N ALA A 64 1.77 3.13 -2.80
CA ALA A 64 2.21 1.95 -3.55
C ALA A 64 1.34 0.72 -3.23
N HIS A 65 0.96 0.53 -1.95
CA HIS A 65 -0.01 -0.49 -1.57
C HIS A 65 -1.33 -0.31 -2.31
N TYR A 66 -1.93 0.89 -2.30
CA TYR A 66 -3.18 1.14 -3.02
C TYR A 66 -3.08 0.88 -4.52
N LEU A 67 -1.98 1.27 -5.15
CA LEU A 67 -1.77 1.05 -6.59
C LEU A 67 -1.71 -0.44 -6.93
N THR A 68 -0.90 -1.21 -6.18
CA THR A 68 -0.75 -2.65 -6.40
C THR A 68 -2.02 -3.42 -6.06
N TRP A 69 -2.69 -3.06 -4.98
CA TRP A 69 -3.97 -3.66 -4.58
C TRP A 69 -5.04 -3.44 -5.65
N ASN A 70 -5.23 -2.20 -6.11
CA ASN A 70 -6.22 -1.88 -7.12
C ASN A 70 -5.92 -2.53 -8.46
N LYS A 71 -4.64 -2.65 -8.82
CA LYS A 71 -4.21 -3.39 -10.02
C LYS A 71 -4.60 -4.87 -9.90
N ALA A 72 -4.26 -5.52 -8.79
CA ALA A 72 -4.61 -6.93 -8.55
C ALA A 72 -6.13 -7.16 -8.61
N THR A 73 -6.93 -6.28 -8.01
CA THR A 73 -8.40 -6.35 -8.10
C THR A 73 -8.91 -6.17 -9.53
N THR A 74 -8.33 -5.24 -10.29
CA THR A 74 -8.72 -5.00 -11.69
C THR A 74 -8.40 -6.22 -12.55
N ASP A 75 -7.18 -6.74 -12.44
CA ASP A 75 -6.71 -7.89 -13.21
C ASP A 75 -7.59 -9.14 -12.91
N ALA A 76 -7.92 -9.39 -11.63
CA ALA A 76 -8.84 -10.46 -11.24
C ALA A 76 -10.26 -10.28 -11.81
N THR A 77 -10.76 -9.03 -11.85
CA THR A 77 -12.07 -8.72 -12.43
C THR A 77 -12.09 -8.98 -13.95
N THR A 78 -10.99 -8.70 -14.64
CA THR A 78 -10.91 -8.93 -16.09
C THR A 78 -10.82 -10.40 -16.46
N GLU A 79 -10.23 -11.25 -15.60
CA GLU A 79 -10.07 -12.69 -15.87
C GLU A 79 -11.33 -13.50 -15.51
N ASP A 80 -11.93 -13.24 -14.35
CA ASP A 80 -13.02 -14.06 -13.80
C ASP A 80 -14.39 -13.35 -13.84
N GLY A 81 -14.43 -12.09 -14.29
CA GLY A 81 -15.65 -11.27 -14.34
C GLY A 81 -16.15 -10.78 -12.98
N SER A 82 -15.46 -11.11 -11.88
CA SER A 82 -15.85 -10.80 -10.52
C SER A 82 -14.80 -9.92 -9.83
N ALA A 83 -15.25 -8.80 -9.25
CA ALA A 83 -14.42 -7.97 -8.39
C ALA A 83 -14.09 -8.72 -7.09
N SER A 84 -13.01 -9.48 -7.13
CA SER A 84 -12.55 -10.30 -6.01
C SER A 84 -11.53 -9.55 -5.19
N THR A 85 -11.66 -9.60 -3.85
CA THR A 85 -10.59 -9.14 -2.97
C THR A 85 -9.43 -10.15 -3.03
N PRO A 86 -8.16 -9.70 -3.12
CA PRO A 86 -7.00 -10.61 -3.09
C PRO A 86 -6.93 -11.49 -1.84
N TYR A 87 -7.73 -11.16 -0.81
CA TYR A 87 -7.81 -11.81 0.49
C TYR A 87 -8.46 -13.21 0.49
N ALA A 88 -9.03 -13.69 -0.62
CA ALA A 88 -10.03 -14.76 -0.53
C ALA A 88 -9.54 -16.21 -0.78
N VAL A 89 -8.25 -16.50 -0.98
CA VAL A 89 -7.82 -17.87 -1.37
C VAL A 89 -6.67 -18.40 -0.50
N ALA A 90 -6.97 -18.79 0.74
CA ALA A 90 -6.02 -19.43 1.67
C ALA A 90 -5.56 -20.82 1.23
N SER A 91 -6.36 -21.50 0.42
CA SER A 91 -6.01 -22.80 -0.14
C SER A 91 -6.69 -22.98 -1.49
N LYS A 92 -6.03 -23.72 -2.38
CA LYS A 92 -6.62 -24.21 -3.62
C LYS A 92 -6.32 -25.70 -3.74
N GLY A 93 -7.35 -26.47 -4.09
CA GLY A 93 -7.24 -27.92 -4.26
C GLY A 93 -7.68 -28.35 -5.65
N VAL A 94 -6.95 -29.28 -6.25
CA VAL A 94 -7.36 -29.99 -7.47
C VAL A 94 -7.25 -31.48 -7.22
N ARG A 95 -8.41 -32.15 -7.13
CA ARG A 95 -8.54 -33.58 -6.80
C ARG A 95 -7.89 -33.90 -5.44
N ASP A 96 -6.68 -34.44 -5.44
CA ASP A 96 -5.95 -34.88 -4.24
C ASP A 96 -4.75 -33.98 -3.91
N GLU A 97 -4.47 -32.97 -4.75
CA GLU A 97 -3.42 -32.01 -4.50
C GLU A 97 -4.02 -30.76 -3.86
N SER A 98 -3.49 -30.36 -2.71
CA SER A 98 -3.87 -29.11 -2.05
C SER A 98 -2.63 -28.27 -1.80
N VAL A 99 -2.72 -26.99 -2.15
CA VAL A 99 -1.71 -25.99 -1.84
C VAL A 99 -2.34 -24.98 -0.90
N SER A 100 -1.70 -24.82 0.26
CA SER A 100 -2.07 -23.84 1.28
C SER A 100 -1.05 -22.71 1.27
N TYR A 101 -1.54 -21.47 1.33
CA TYR A 101 -0.70 -20.28 1.35
C TYR A 101 -0.75 -19.62 2.73
N ALA A 102 0.38 -19.11 3.20
CA ALA A 102 0.42 -18.29 4.40
C ALA A 102 -0.10 -16.90 4.05
N ILE A 103 -1.35 -16.61 4.40
CA ILE A 103 -1.98 -15.30 4.18
C ILE A 103 -2.10 -14.57 5.52
N PRO A 104 -1.74 -13.28 5.60
CA PRO A 104 -2.06 -12.46 6.75
C PRO A 104 -3.57 -12.49 6.99
N ALA A 105 -3.99 -12.96 8.17
CA ALA A 105 -5.39 -13.03 8.54
C ALA A 105 -5.67 -12.12 9.73
N ALA A 106 -6.84 -11.46 9.68
CA ALA A 106 -7.33 -10.66 10.80
C ALA A 106 -7.40 -11.52 12.07
N ASN A 107 -6.94 -10.97 13.19
CA ASN A 107 -6.95 -11.61 14.49
C ASN A 107 -7.05 -10.55 15.61
N ASN A 108 -6.96 -10.95 16.87
CA ASN A 108 -7.07 -10.02 18.01
C ASN A 108 -6.04 -8.86 17.97
N SER A 109 -4.94 -9.01 17.24
CA SER A 109 -3.86 -8.02 17.10
C SER A 109 -3.84 -7.32 15.74
N LEU A 110 -4.63 -7.76 14.76
CA LEU A 110 -4.60 -7.29 13.37
C LEU A 110 -6.03 -7.10 12.87
N THR A 111 -6.42 -5.86 12.60
CA THR A 111 -7.72 -5.57 11.99
C THR A 111 -7.77 -6.13 10.56
N THR A 112 -8.98 -6.34 10.01
CA THR A 112 -9.16 -6.77 8.61
C THR A 112 -8.47 -5.83 7.62
N TRP A 113 -8.46 -4.53 7.92
CA TRP A 113 -7.77 -3.52 7.12
C TRP A 113 -6.24 -3.64 7.20
N GLU A 114 -5.70 -3.90 8.38
CA GLU A 114 -4.24 -4.09 8.54
C GLU A 114 -3.77 -5.42 7.94
N ALA A 115 -4.60 -6.47 7.99
CA ALA A 115 -4.33 -7.70 7.27
C ALA A 115 -4.28 -7.49 5.75
N ALA A 116 -5.13 -6.60 5.22
CA ALA A 116 -5.06 -6.18 3.82
C ALA A 116 -3.75 -5.45 3.51
N LEU A 117 -3.34 -4.49 4.34
CA LEU A 117 -2.05 -3.80 4.17
C LEU A 117 -0.88 -4.79 4.14
N ALA A 118 -0.90 -5.81 4.99
CA ALA A 118 0.15 -6.82 5.09
C ALA A 118 0.30 -7.73 3.84
N LEU A 119 -0.61 -7.66 2.86
CA LEU A 119 -0.51 -8.46 1.62
C LEU A 119 0.55 -7.98 0.63
N THR A 120 1.03 -6.74 0.80
CA THR A 120 2.04 -6.16 -0.08
C THR A 120 3.27 -5.77 0.74
N PRO A 121 4.49 -5.86 0.17
CA PRO A 121 5.69 -5.40 0.87
C PRO A 121 5.57 -3.92 1.30
N TYR A 122 4.92 -3.09 0.48
CA TYR A 122 4.67 -1.68 0.78
C TYR A 122 3.76 -1.48 1.99
N GLY A 123 2.66 -2.23 2.07
CA GLY A 123 1.76 -2.12 3.22
C GLY A 123 2.39 -2.68 4.51
N VAL A 124 3.27 -3.68 4.43
CA VAL A 124 4.09 -4.10 5.59
C VAL A 124 5.04 -2.98 6.04
N GLU A 125 5.71 -2.29 5.10
CA GLU A 125 6.54 -1.12 5.42
C GLU A 125 5.69 -0.02 6.08
N TYR A 126 4.51 0.29 5.53
CA TYR A 126 3.61 1.27 6.12
C TYR A 126 3.19 0.88 7.54
N LEU A 127 2.82 -0.38 7.80
CA LEU A 127 2.47 -0.84 9.15
C LEU A 127 3.65 -0.72 10.13
N HIS A 128 4.86 -1.07 9.68
CA HIS A 128 6.07 -0.89 10.47
C HIS A 128 6.29 0.59 10.84
N LEU A 129 6.20 1.49 9.85
CA LEU A 129 6.38 2.92 10.07
C LEU A 129 5.24 3.49 10.93
N ARG A 130 3.99 3.10 10.70
CA ARG A 130 2.84 3.53 11.50
C ARG A 130 2.96 3.11 12.96
N SER A 131 3.44 1.90 13.23
CA SER A 131 3.72 1.44 14.60
C SER A 131 4.74 2.35 15.28
N ARG A 132 5.83 2.68 14.58
CA ARG A 132 6.84 3.63 15.10
C ARG A 132 6.29 5.04 15.30
N ALA A 133 5.44 5.53 14.40
CA ALA A 133 4.76 6.82 14.53
C ALA A 133 3.85 6.84 15.77
N GLY A 134 3.12 5.74 16.04
CA GLY A 134 2.27 5.58 17.21
C GLY A 134 3.05 5.52 18.53
N MET A 135 4.26 4.98 18.51
CA MET A 135 5.17 4.94 19.66
C MET A 135 5.88 6.29 19.94
N GLY A 136 5.62 7.33 19.13
CA GLY A 136 6.27 8.62 19.29
C GLY A 136 7.72 8.64 18.81
N ALA A 137 8.08 7.78 17.85
CA ALA A 137 9.42 7.77 17.26
C ALA A 137 9.63 8.97 16.31
N ILE A 138 9.57 10.18 16.85
CA ILE A 138 10.26 11.34 16.31
C ILE A 138 11.39 11.66 17.30
N CYS A 139 12.61 11.28 16.95
CA CYS A 139 13.75 12.08 17.38
C CYS A 139 13.84 13.21 16.35
N VAL A 140 13.40 14.41 16.74
CA VAL A 140 13.63 15.66 16.00
C VAL A 140 15.12 15.95 15.92
#